data_AF-A0A9D7ZN59-F1
#
_entry.id   AF-A0A9D7ZN59-F1
#
_cell.length_a   1.000
_cell.length_b   1.000
_cell.length_c   1.000
_cell.angle_alpha   90.00
_cell.angle_beta   90.00
_cell.angle_gamma   90.00
#
_symmetry.space_group_name_H-M   'P 1'
#
loop_
_entity.id
_entity.type
_entity.pdbx_description
1 polymer ?
#
loop_
_entity_poly.entity_id
_entity_poly.type
_entity_poly.pdbx_seq_one_letter_code
_entity_poly.pdbx_strand_id
1 'polypeptide(L)'
;MRTMTANDAKKHFGELLDTARREPVSVQKHGRPVAVMLSAEDYEDLKAGINPAQSGDWLRDNKAALESSNDYVEKHGLPLARHRQF
;
A
#
# COMPACT_ATOMS: atom_id res chain seq x y z
N MET A 1 0.88 -9.55 17.73
CA MET A 1 2.15 -9.00 17.23
C MET A 1 3.24 -9.36 18.22
N ARG A 2 4.07 -10.34 17.88
CA ARG A 2 5.23 -10.72 18.67
C ARG A 2 6.34 -9.68 18.52
N THR A 3 7.18 -9.52 19.54
CA THR A 3 8.36 -8.65 19.51
C THR A 3 9.61 -9.45 19.85
N MET A 4 10.71 -9.20 19.16
CA MET A 4 12.02 -9.80 19.47
C MET A 4 13.17 -8.84 19.16
N THR A 5 14.35 -9.11 19.71
CA THR A 5 15.53 -8.28 19.40
C THR A 5 16.13 -8.66 18.04
N ALA A 6 16.92 -7.77 17.44
CA ALA A 6 17.67 -8.07 16.22
C ALA A 6 18.65 -9.25 16.39
N ASN A 7 19.16 -9.47 17.60
CA ASN A 7 20.03 -10.61 17.90
C ASN A 7 19.24 -11.91 17.95
N ASP A 8 18.05 -11.91 18.55
CA ASP A 8 17.17 -13.09 18.61
C ASP A 8 16.66 -13.45 17.21
N ALA A 9 16.26 -12.45 16.43
CA ALA A 9 15.87 -12.63 15.03
C ALA A 9 16.99 -13.29 14.20
N LYS A 10 18.25 -12.87 14.41
CA LYS A 10 19.41 -13.48 13.74
C LYS A 10 19.64 -14.93 14.18
N LYS A 11 19.50 -15.23 15.48
CA LYS A 11 19.78 -16.55 16.04
C LYS A 11 18.66 -17.57 15.76
N HIS A 12 17.42 -17.11 15.75
CA HIS A 12 16.21 -17.94 15.65
C HIS A 12 15.42 -17.60 14.39
N PHE A 13 16.12 -17.43 13.26
CA PHE A 13 15.51 -16.97 12.02
C PHE A 13 14.40 -17.90 11.51
N GLY A 14 14.54 -19.22 11.68
CA GLY A 14 13.48 -20.18 11.33
C GLY A 14 12.20 -19.97 12.14
N GLU A 15 12.30 -19.79 13.45
CA GLU A 15 11.15 -19.51 14.32
C GLU A 15 10.52 -18.16 14.00
N LEU A 16 11.34 -17.16 13.65
CA LEU A 16 10.85 -15.87 13.16
C LEU A 16 10.01 -16.04 11.90
N LEU A 17 10.46 -16.82 10.91
CA LEU A 17 9.68 -17.11 9.70
C LEU A 17 8.36 -17.83 10.01
N ASP A 18 8.41 -18.87 10.84
CA ASP A 18 7.21 -19.63 11.21
C ASP A 18 6.20 -18.79 11.99
N THR A 19 6.69 -17.88 12.83
CA THR A 19 5.83 -16.92 13.56
C THR A 19 5.25 -15.88 12.61
N ALA A 20 6.06 -15.30 11.72
CA ALA A 20 5.65 -14.27 10.77
C ALA A 20 4.55 -14.74 9.81
N ARG A 21 4.47 -16.05 9.54
CA ARG A 21 3.38 -16.67 8.77
C ARG A 21 2.03 -16.69 9.49
N ARG A 22 2.01 -16.54 10.81
CA ARG A 22 0.79 -16.59 11.64
C ARG A 22 0.43 -15.24 12.22
N GLU A 23 1.42 -14.43 12.55
CA GLU A 23 1.22 -13.08 13.03
C GLU A 23 2.42 -12.17 12.72
N PRO A 24 2.21 -10.85 12.61
CA PRO A 24 3.31 -9.89 12.48
C PRO A 24 4.33 -9.98 13.62
N VAL A 25 5.62 -9.90 13.27
CA VAL A 25 6.71 -9.88 14.24
C VAL A 25 7.51 -8.59 14.14
N SER A 26 7.57 -7.81 15.22
CA SER A 26 8.40 -6.62 15.33
C SER A 26 9.82 -6.98 15.77
N VAL A 27 10.81 -6.52 15.02
CA VAL A 27 12.23 -6.63 15.36
C VAL A 27 12.70 -5.30 15.94
N GLN A 28 13.30 -5.36 17.12
CA GLN A 28 13.80 -4.19 17.82
C GLN A 28 15.33 -4.16 17.92
N LYS A 29 15.89 -2.96 17.90
CA LYS A 29 17.30 -2.69 18.24
C LYS A 29 17.33 -1.67 19.36
N HIS A 30 18.00 -2.01 20.47
CA HIS A 30 18.07 -1.15 21.67
C HIS A 30 16.69 -0.68 22.17
N GLY A 31 15.69 -1.58 22.17
CA GLY A 31 14.32 -1.29 22.61
C GLY A 31 13.47 -0.45 21.64
N ARG A 32 13.99 -0.15 20.44
CA ARG A 32 13.25 0.58 19.40
C ARG A 32 12.89 -0.34 18.24
N PRO A 33 11.63 -0.38 17.78
CA PRO A 33 11.26 -1.08 16.56
C PRO A 33 12.05 -0.56 15.36
N VAL A 34 12.66 -1.48 14.61
CA VAL A 34 13.44 -1.15 13.40
C VAL A 34 12.95 -1.87 12.16
N ALA A 35 12.23 -2.99 12.32
CA ALA A 35 11.60 -3.72 11.22
C ALA A 35 10.37 -4.48 11.70
N VAL A 36 9.50 -4.85 10.76
CA VAL A 36 8.39 -5.78 10.97
C VAL A 36 8.49 -6.85 9.90
N MET A 37 8.34 -8.11 10.29
CA MET A 37 8.20 -9.23 9.37
C MET A 37 6.74 -9.67 9.34
N LEU A 38 6.25 -9.90 8.13
CA LEU A 38 4.89 -10.32 7.81
C LEU A 38 4.95 -11.57 6.94
N SER A 39 3.83 -12.26 6.81
CA SER A 39 3.67 -13.25 5.74
C SER A 39 3.71 -12.56 4.37
N ALA A 40 4.05 -13.30 3.32
CA ALA A 40 4.03 -12.76 1.96
C ALA A 40 2.62 -12.37 1.52
N GLU A 41 1.61 -13.12 1.97
CA GLU A 41 0.19 -12.85 1.71
C GLU A 41 -0.24 -11.52 2.34
N ASP A 42 0.00 -11.34 3.65
CA ASP A 42 -0.31 -10.10 4.36
C ASP A 42 0.40 -8.88 3.72
N TYR A 43 1.61 -9.07 3.20
CA TYR A 43 2.34 -8.01 2.52
C TYR A 43 1.70 -7.61 1.19
N GLU A 44 1.26 -8.57 0.37
CA GLU A 44 0.57 -8.26 -0.88
C GLU A 44 -0.81 -7.65 -0.64
N ASP A 45 -1.55 -8.09 0.38
CA ASP A 45 -2.82 -7.48 0.79
C ASP A 45 -2.64 -6.02 1.23
N LEU A 46 -1.63 -5.76 2.06
CA LEU A 46 -1.28 -4.42 2.51
C LEU A 46 -0.90 -3.52 1.32
N LYS A 47 -0.13 -4.05 0.37
CA LYS A 47 0.25 -3.34 -0.85
C LYS A 47 -0.94 -3.05 -1.77
N ALA A 48 -1.89 -3.97 -1.88
CA ALA A 48 -3.12 -3.76 -2.63
C ALA A 48 -3.99 -2.64 -2.02
N GLY A 49 -4.09 -2.59 -0.68
CA GLY A 49 -4.85 -1.57 0.04
C GLY A 49 -4.24 -0.15 -0.03
N ILE A 50 -2.94 -0.02 -0.25
CA ILE A 50 -2.24 1.28 -0.27
C ILE A 50 -2.42 2.04 -1.60
N ASN A 51 -2.94 1.40 -2.65
CA ASN A 51 -3.23 2.05 -3.93
C ASN A 51 -4.74 2.16 -4.22
N PRO A 52 -5.44 3.13 -3.60
CA PRO A 52 -6.88 3.31 -3.80
C PRO A 52 -7.22 3.70 -5.25
N ALA A 53 -6.29 4.28 -6.02
CA ALA A 53 -6.55 4.56 -7.43
C ALA A 53 -6.66 3.28 -8.29
N GLN A 54 -6.21 2.14 -7.78
CA GLN A 54 -6.31 0.82 -8.43
C GLN A 54 -7.42 -0.05 -7.85
N SER A 55 -8.05 0.32 -6.73
CA SER A 55 -9.19 -0.43 -6.22
C SER A 55 -10.41 -0.17 -7.12
N GLY A 56 -11.07 -1.25 -7.56
CA GLY A 56 -12.23 -1.16 -8.45
C GLY A 56 -13.36 -0.29 -7.88
N ASP A 57 -13.46 -0.22 -6.55
CA ASP A 57 -14.42 0.62 -5.85
C ASP A 57 -14.16 2.11 -6.05
N TRP A 58 -12.90 2.56 -6.13
CA TRP A 58 -12.60 3.97 -6.38
C TRP A 58 -13.12 4.41 -7.75
N LEU A 59 -12.91 3.59 -8.79
CA LEU A 59 -13.40 3.92 -10.12
C LEU A 59 -14.93 3.92 -10.17
N ARG A 60 -15.57 2.97 -9.46
CA ARG A 60 -17.03 2.90 -9.35
C ARG A 60 -17.61 4.14 -8.67
N ASP A 61 -17.03 4.54 -7.55
CA ASP A 61 -17.49 5.68 -6.75
C ASP A 61 -17.24 7.02 -7.45
N ASN A 62 -16.17 7.12 -8.24
CA ASN A 62 -15.80 8.33 -8.98
C ASN A 62 -16.36 8.36 -10.42
N LYS A 63 -17.05 7.31 -10.86
CA LYS A 63 -17.53 7.16 -12.25
C LYS A 63 -18.35 8.38 -12.72
N ALA A 64 -19.33 8.81 -11.92
CA ALA A 64 -20.20 9.93 -12.29
C ALA A 64 -19.44 11.27 -12.40
N ALA A 65 -18.43 11.49 -11.53
CA ALA A 65 -17.59 12.68 -11.58
C ALA A 65 -16.68 12.68 -12.83
N LEU A 66 -16.11 11.52 -13.17
CA LEU A 66 -15.31 11.35 -14.38
C LEU A 66 -16.16 11.53 -15.65
N GLU A 67 -17.36 10.95 -15.69
CA GLU A 67 -18.30 11.13 -16.81
C GLU A 67 -18.68 12.59 -16.98
N SER A 68 -19.05 13.30 -15.90
CA SER A 68 -19.36 14.74 -15.97
C SER A 68 -18.17 15.58 -16.45
N SER A 69 -16.95 15.23 -16.06
CA SER A 69 -15.74 15.93 -16.51
C SER A 69 -15.46 15.64 -17.99
N ASN A 70 -15.65 14.41 -18.44
CA ASN A 70 -15.48 14.03 -19.84
C ASN A 70 -16.51 14.74 -20.73
N ASP A 71 -17.79 14.76 -20.33
CA ASP A 71 -18.86 15.49 -21.02
C ASP A 71 -18.53 16.98 -21.18
N TYR A 72 -17.93 17.58 -20.16
CA TYR A 72 -17.50 18.98 -20.21
C TYR A 72 -16.37 19.17 -21.22
N VAL A 73 -15.37 18.29 -21.21
CA VAL A 73 -14.25 18.33 -22.16
C VAL A 73 -14.73 18.10 -23.60
N GLU A 74 -15.70 17.22 -23.83
CA GLU A 74 -16.26 16.99 -25.16
C GLU A 74 -17.00 18.23 -25.69
N LYS A 75 -17.78 18.90 -24.83
CA LYS A 75 -18.55 20.09 -25.19
C LYS A 75 -17.69 21.35 -25.35
N HIS A 76 -16.63 21.48 -24.56
CA HIS A 76 -15.87 22.73 -24.43
C HIS A 76 -14.40 22.64 -24.82
N GLY A 77 -13.92 21.44 -25.15
CA GLY A 77 -12.51 21.14 -25.39
C GLY A 77 -11.70 21.01 -24.10
N LEU A 78 -10.44 20.59 -24.25
CA LEU A 78 -9.53 20.42 -23.12
C LEU A 78 -9.25 21.78 -22.43
N PRO A 79 -9.53 21.90 -21.11
CA PRO A 79 -9.23 23.09 -20.35
C PRO A 79 -7.74 23.44 -20.46
N LEU A 80 -7.47 24.73 -20.66
CA LEU A 80 -6.10 25.26 -20.72
C LEU A 80 -5.23 24.67 -21.84
N ALA A 81 -5.80 23.95 -22.82
CA ALA A 81 -5.05 23.41 -23.96
C ALA A 81 -4.27 24.51 -24.70
N ARG A 82 -4.85 25.71 -24.80
CA ARG A 82 -4.23 26.92 -25.36
C ARG A 82 -3.00 27.44 -24.59
N HIS A 83 -2.77 26.97 -23.37
CA HIS A 83 -1.64 27.34 -22.51
C HIS A 83 -0.63 26.21 -22.33
N ARG A 84 -0.85 25.04 -22.96
CA ARG A 84 0.20 24.01 -23.03
C ARG A 84 1.32 24.56 -23.92
N GLN A 85 2.44 24.88 -23.29
CA GLN A 85 3.71 25.09 -23.98
C GLN A 85 4.12 23.72 -24.51
N PHE A 86 3.87 23.45 -25.78
CA PHE A 86 4.55 22.36 -26.48
C PHE A 86 6.01 22.75 -26.66
#